data_AF-A0A292PX11-F1
#
_entry.id   AF-A0A292PX11-F1
#
_cell.length_a   1.000
_cell.length_b   1.000
_cell.length_c   1.000
_cell.angle_alpha   90.00
_cell.angle_beta   90.00
_cell.angle_gamma   90.00
#
_symmetry.space_group_name_H-M   'P 1'
#
loop_
_entity.id
_entity.type
_entity.pdbx_description
1 polymer ?
#
loop_
_entity_poly.entity_id
_entity_poly.type
_entity_poly.pdbx_seq_one_letter_code
_entity_poly.pdbx_strand_id
1 'polypeptide(L)'
;MRRFKVPVWNGEFGPVYEHDNEGTNLERYNMLRAQLRIYDRFEIPWSIWLYKDIGVQGMVYTSPEIKESFLSETLSDDFASYFSGMDEAELEEVVKSFSFEQCMQREGLNKILRESTPGLGSRAMWGNFSIPLGYARLVFKI
;
A
#
# COMPACT_ATOMS: atom_id res chain seq x y z
N MET A 1 -4.70 2.19 -20.66
CA MET A 1 -4.56 1.37 -21.89
C MET A 1 -5.74 1.50 -22.85
N ARG A 2 -6.92 0.89 -22.62
CA ARG A 2 -7.95 0.78 -23.69
C ARG A 2 -8.68 2.08 -24.05
N ARG A 3 -9.16 2.84 -23.05
CA ARG A 3 -9.90 4.09 -23.29
C ARG A 3 -8.99 5.25 -23.72
N PHE A 4 -7.92 5.48 -22.96
CA PHE A 4 -7.04 6.64 -23.14
C PHE A 4 -5.78 6.35 -24.00
N LYS A 5 -5.59 5.11 -24.47
CA LYS A 5 -4.45 4.70 -25.31
C LYS A 5 -3.06 5.02 -24.73
N VAL A 6 -2.95 5.17 -23.41
CA VAL A 6 -1.68 5.35 -22.70
C VAL A 6 -1.23 4.07 -21.98
N PRO A 7 0.10 3.86 -21.81
CA PRO A 7 0.64 2.82 -20.94
C PRO A 7 0.07 2.94 -19.53
N VAL A 8 0.00 1.81 -18.83
CA VAL A 8 -0.32 1.77 -17.39
C VAL A 8 0.93 1.28 -16.69
N TRP A 9 1.32 1.96 -15.62
CA TRP A 9 2.36 1.54 -14.70
C TRP A 9 1.74 1.46 -13.30
N ASN A 10 1.96 0.36 -12.58
CA ASN A 10 1.60 0.32 -11.16
C ASN A 10 2.80 0.67 -10.28
N GLY A 11 2.79 1.89 -9.73
CA GLY A 11 3.92 2.44 -8.98
C GLY A 11 4.15 1.81 -7.62
N GLU A 12 3.08 1.37 -6.97
CA GLU A 12 3.14 0.81 -5.62
C GLU A 12 2.04 -0.24 -5.44
N PHE A 13 2.40 -1.33 -4.76
CA PHE A 13 1.49 -2.35 -4.23
C PHE A 13 2.27 -3.26 -3.27
N GLY A 14 1.56 -4.07 -2.50
CA GLY A 14 2.15 -5.09 -1.64
C GLY A 14 1.32 -5.22 -0.35
N PRO A 15 1.20 -6.43 0.22
CA PRO A 15 0.56 -6.62 1.50
C PRO A 15 1.51 -6.31 2.67
N VAL A 16 0.94 -5.88 3.79
CA VAL A 16 1.63 -5.78 5.09
C VAL A 16 1.49 -7.11 5.80
N TYR A 17 2.57 -7.73 6.25
CA TYR A 17 2.62 -9.00 6.97
C TYR A 17 2.63 -8.80 8.49
N GLU A 18 2.13 -9.79 9.22
CA GLU A 18 2.11 -9.84 10.69
C GLU A 18 3.15 -10.85 11.19
N HIS A 19 3.82 -10.58 12.31
CA HIS A 19 4.82 -11.51 12.85
C HIS A 19 4.20 -12.85 13.31
N ASP A 20 3.05 -12.80 13.98
CA ASP A 20 2.48 -13.96 14.69
C ASP A 20 1.12 -14.42 14.12
N ASN A 21 0.84 -14.13 12.85
CA ASN A 21 -0.44 -14.47 12.22
C ASN A 21 -0.28 -15.13 10.85
N GLU A 22 0.09 -16.41 10.87
CA GLU A 22 0.33 -17.21 9.66
C GLU A 22 -0.91 -17.31 8.76
N GLY A 23 -2.10 -17.40 9.34
CA GLY A 23 -3.36 -17.49 8.60
C GLY A 23 -3.61 -16.27 7.73
N THR A 24 -3.54 -15.07 8.33
CA THR A 24 -3.68 -13.80 7.60
C THR A 24 -2.55 -13.63 6.57
N ASN A 25 -1.33 -14.00 6.91
CA ASN A 25 -0.20 -13.93 5.96
C ASN A 25 -0.40 -14.86 4.76
N LEU A 26 -0.96 -16.05 4.96
CA LEU A 26 -1.29 -16.98 3.86
C LEU A 26 -2.29 -16.36 2.88
N GLU A 27 -3.34 -15.71 3.39
CA GLU A 27 -4.29 -14.98 2.57
C GLU A 27 -3.62 -13.85 1.78
N ARG A 28 -2.74 -13.09 2.43
CA ARG A 28 -1.96 -12.01 1.81
C ARG A 28 -1.02 -12.52 0.71
N TYR A 29 -0.36 -13.66 0.91
CA TYR A 29 0.44 -14.31 -0.14
C TYR A 29 -0.43 -14.72 -1.34
N ASN A 30 -1.63 -15.25 -1.09
CA ASN A 30 -2.55 -15.64 -2.16
C ASN A 30 -3.06 -14.43 -2.94
N MET A 31 -3.39 -13.33 -2.26
CA MET A 31 -3.77 -12.06 -2.88
C MET A 31 -2.62 -11.51 -3.74
N LEU A 32 -1.40 -11.43 -3.20
CA LEU A 32 -0.23 -10.96 -3.94
C LEU A 32 0.01 -11.81 -5.19
N ARG A 33 -0.09 -13.14 -5.07
CA ARG A 33 0.06 -14.06 -6.21
C ARG A 33 -1.02 -13.83 -7.28
N ALA A 34 -2.27 -13.56 -6.89
CA ALA A 34 -3.34 -13.25 -7.82
C ALA A 34 -3.10 -11.92 -8.57
N GLN A 35 -2.65 -10.89 -7.84
CA GLN A 35 -2.31 -9.60 -8.41
C GLN A 35 -1.15 -9.69 -9.41
N LEU A 36 -0.09 -10.44 -9.09
CA LEU A 36 1.04 -10.67 -10.01
C LEU A 36 0.60 -11.41 -11.29
N ARG A 37 -0.31 -12.39 -11.19
CA ARG A 37 -0.89 -13.06 -12.38
C ARG A 37 -1.68 -12.12 -13.29
N ILE A 38 -2.33 -11.10 -12.73
CA ILE A 38 -3.02 -10.07 -13.50
C ILE A 38 -1.98 -9.22 -14.24
N TYR A 39 -0.92 -8.79 -13.55
CA TYR A 39 0.12 -7.96 -14.17
C TYR A 39 0.84 -8.69 -15.30
N ASP A 40 1.17 -9.96 -15.10
CA ASP A 40 1.74 -10.81 -16.15
C ASP A 40 0.80 -10.94 -17.36
N ARG A 41 -0.46 -11.32 -17.14
CA ARG A 41 -1.47 -11.50 -18.21
C ARG A 41 -1.67 -10.25 -19.06
N PHE A 42 -1.63 -9.07 -18.44
CA PHE A 42 -1.90 -7.80 -19.12
C PHE A 42 -0.63 -7.00 -19.42
N GLU A 43 0.55 -7.59 -19.21
CA GLU A 43 1.86 -6.97 -19.40
C GLU A 43 1.95 -5.59 -18.73
N ILE A 44 1.42 -5.49 -17.51
CA ILE A 44 1.42 -4.24 -16.74
C ILE A 44 2.77 -4.11 -16.04
N PRO A 45 3.63 -3.13 -16.39
CA PRO A 45 4.84 -2.86 -15.63
C PRO A 45 4.49 -2.37 -14.22
N TRP A 46 5.31 -2.78 -13.24
CA TRP A 46 5.05 -2.51 -11.83
C TRP A 46 6.33 -2.34 -11.02
N SER A 47 6.19 -1.65 -9.88
CA SER A 47 7.17 -1.57 -8.80
C SER A 47 6.47 -1.91 -7.47
N ILE A 48 7.02 -2.87 -6.73
CA ILE A 48 6.46 -3.32 -5.45
C ILE A 48 6.96 -2.41 -4.31
N TRP A 49 6.07 -2.02 -3.42
CA TRP A 49 6.41 -1.38 -2.16
C TRP A 49 6.62 -2.48 -1.11
N LEU A 50 7.74 -2.57 -0.41
CA LEU A 50 9.02 -1.91 -0.65
C LEU A 50 10.14 -2.94 -0.73
N TYR A 51 11.28 -2.58 -1.32
CA TYR A 51 12.40 -3.51 -1.45
C TYR A 51 12.96 -3.92 -0.07
N LYS A 52 13.31 -2.93 0.76
CA LYS A 52 13.90 -3.13 2.10
C LYS A 52 12.83 -3.17 3.17
N ASP A 53 12.85 -4.18 4.04
CA ASP A 53 11.84 -4.29 5.09
C ASP A 53 12.05 -3.25 6.19
N ILE A 54 11.00 -2.46 6.45
CA ILE A 54 10.89 -1.58 7.62
C ILE A 54 9.99 -2.18 8.70
N GLY A 55 9.82 -3.51 8.67
CA GLY A 55 9.27 -4.32 9.74
C GLY A 55 8.05 -5.17 9.36
N VAL A 56 7.48 -4.99 8.17
CA VAL A 56 6.19 -5.61 7.82
C VAL A 56 5.94 -5.85 6.32
N GLN A 57 6.81 -5.48 5.37
CA GLN A 57 6.46 -5.56 3.93
C GLN A 57 7.64 -5.73 2.96
N GLY A 58 8.88 -5.71 3.45
CA GLY A 58 10.04 -5.81 2.57
C GLY A 58 10.27 -7.17 1.95
N MET A 59 10.95 -7.18 0.80
CA MET A 59 11.44 -8.41 0.17
C MET A 59 12.78 -8.87 0.77
N VAL A 60 13.58 -7.93 1.28
CA VAL A 60 14.85 -8.20 1.94
C VAL A 60 14.91 -7.49 3.29
N TYR A 61 15.52 -8.15 4.27
CA TYR A 61 15.84 -7.56 5.55
C TYR A 61 17.20 -6.88 5.49
N THR A 62 17.31 -5.74 6.15
CA THR A 62 18.59 -5.05 6.37
C THR A 62 19.16 -5.48 7.71
N SER A 63 20.49 -5.49 7.83
CA SER A 63 21.12 -5.72 9.14
C SER A 63 20.64 -4.65 10.11
N PRO A 64 20.30 -5.00 11.37
CA PRO A 64 19.97 -4.01 12.40
C PRO A 64 21.12 -3.03 12.68
N GLU A 65 22.34 -3.32 12.20
CA GLU A 65 23.52 -2.48 12.33
C GLU A 65 23.56 -1.34 11.30
N ILE A 66 22.71 -1.38 10.26
CA ILE A 66 22.65 -0.35 9.21
C ILE A 66 21.59 0.70 9.55
N LYS A 67 21.98 1.96 9.49
CA LYS A 67 21.06 3.09 9.69
C LYS A 67 20.26 3.38 8.41
N GLU A 68 19.13 2.72 8.26
CA GLU A 68 18.28 2.79 7.05
C GLU A 68 17.42 4.06 6.95
N SER A 69 17.11 4.68 8.09
CA SER A 69 16.23 5.87 8.15
C SER A 69 16.98 7.20 8.05
N PHE A 70 18.27 7.20 7.67
CA PHE A 70 19.09 8.41 7.68
C PHE A 70 18.45 9.58 6.92
N LEU A 71 17.97 9.35 5.70
CA LEU A 71 17.32 10.40 4.90
C LEU A 71 16.02 10.87 5.57
N SER A 72 15.18 9.95 6.02
CA SER A 72 13.91 10.27 6.69
C SER A 72 14.14 11.07 7.96
N GLU A 73 15.09 10.65 8.81
CA GLU A 73 15.50 11.37 10.02
C GLU A 73 16.04 12.76 9.69
N THR A 74 16.90 12.88 8.66
CA THR A 74 17.50 14.16 8.27
C THR A 74 16.43 15.16 7.81
N LEU A 75 15.38 14.69 7.13
CA LEU A 75 14.33 15.56 6.61
C LEU A 75 13.16 15.77 7.59
N SER A 76 13.11 15.02 8.69
CA SER A 76 11.95 15.05 9.61
C SER A 76 11.75 16.42 10.24
N ASP A 77 12.83 17.08 10.67
CA ASP A 77 12.73 18.40 11.31
C ASP A 77 12.31 19.48 10.30
N ASP A 78 12.88 19.46 9.09
CA ASP A 78 12.51 20.37 8.01
C ASP A 78 11.03 20.18 7.62
N PHE A 79 10.59 18.92 7.50
CA PHE A 79 9.20 18.60 7.23
C PHE A 79 8.27 19.08 8.36
N ALA A 80 8.64 18.82 9.62
CA ALA A 80 7.89 19.26 10.79
C ALA A 80 7.75 20.79 10.88
N SER A 81 8.78 21.53 10.44
CA SER A 81 8.80 22.99 10.47
C SER A 81 7.67 23.63 9.66
N TYR A 82 7.18 22.98 8.61
CA TYR A 82 6.05 23.45 7.80
C TYR A 82 4.72 23.50 8.57
N PHE A 83 4.63 22.80 9.71
CA PHE A 83 3.44 22.75 10.56
C PHE A 83 3.59 23.61 11.83
N SER A 84 4.66 24.41 11.92
CA SER A 84 4.91 25.27 13.08
C SER A 84 3.78 26.29 13.26
N GLY A 85 3.21 26.34 14.46
CA GLY A 85 2.14 27.27 14.82
C GLY A 85 0.73 26.73 14.58
N MET A 86 0.59 25.51 14.03
CA MET A 86 -0.69 24.82 13.98
C MET A 86 -1.06 24.24 15.35
N ASP A 87 -2.33 24.28 15.70
CA ASP A 87 -2.87 23.52 16.83
C ASP A 87 -3.20 22.07 16.46
N GLU A 88 -3.57 21.26 17.46
CA GLU A 88 -3.88 19.85 17.27
C GLU A 88 -5.07 19.63 16.30
N ALA A 89 -6.08 20.49 16.33
CA ALA A 89 -7.24 20.36 15.46
C ALA A 89 -6.90 20.68 14.00
N GLU A 90 -6.03 21.67 13.77
CA GLU A 90 -5.50 22.00 12.45
C GLU A 90 -4.64 20.87 11.89
N LEU A 91 -3.76 20.29 12.71
CA LEU A 91 -2.95 19.14 12.34
C LEU A 91 -3.81 17.93 11.96
N GLU A 92 -4.84 17.62 12.76
CA GLU A 92 -5.81 16.57 12.50
C GLU A 92 -6.47 16.77 11.12
N GLU A 93 -6.89 17.99 10.81
CA GLU A 93 -7.52 18.33 9.53
C GLU A 93 -6.57 18.12 8.34
N VAL A 94 -5.29 18.47 8.48
CA VAL A 94 -4.28 18.20 7.45
C VAL A 94 -4.11 16.70 7.24
N VAL A 95 -4.01 15.92 8.32
CA VAL A 95 -3.81 14.46 8.24
C VAL A 95 -5.04 13.76 7.64
N LYS A 96 -6.25 14.30 7.81
CA LYS A 96 -7.46 13.76 7.14
C LYS A 96 -7.35 13.72 5.62
N SER A 97 -6.49 14.53 5.00
CA SER A 97 -6.25 14.45 3.55
C SER A 97 -5.68 13.09 3.11
N PHE A 98 -5.10 12.32 4.02
CA PHE A 98 -4.59 10.95 3.84
C PHE A 98 -5.58 9.88 4.32
N SER A 99 -6.76 10.27 4.82
CA SER A 99 -7.75 9.31 5.33
C SER A 99 -8.33 8.46 4.21
N PHE A 100 -8.75 7.25 4.56
CA PHE A 100 -9.33 6.32 3.61
C PHE A 100 -10.63 6.86 3.01
N GLU A 101 -11.43 7.56 3.80
CA GLU A 101 -12.70 8.17 3.41
C GLU A 101 -12.52 9.23 2.32
N GLN A 102 -11.33 9.84 2.26
CA GLN A 102 -10.96 10.83 1.24
C GLN A 102 -10.28 10.21 0.01
N CYS A 103 -10.05 8.89 0.00
CA CYS A 103 -9.42 8.20 -1.12
C CYS A 103 -10.43 7.88 -2.24
N MET A 104 -10.09 8.21 -3.49
CA MET A 104 -10.86 7.76 -4.65
C MET A 104 -10.58 6.29 -4.94
N GLN A 105 -11.65 5.48 -4.95
CA GLN A 105 -11.53 4.05 -5.19
C GLN A 105 -11.49 3.72 -6.68
N ARG A 106 -10.57 2.82 -7.07
CA ARG A 106 -10.51 2.29 -8.43
C ARG A 106 -11.48 1.11 -8.59
N GLU A 107 -12.77 1.42 -8.69
CA GLU A 107 -13.85 0.41 -8.73
C GLU A 107 -13.63 -0.71 -9.76
N GLY A 108 -13.14 -0.36 -10.96
CA GLY A 108 -12.84 -1.35 -11.99
C GLY A 108 -11.75 -2.34 -11.59
N LEU A 109 -10.70 -1.86 -10.90
CA LEU A 109 -9.67 -2.75 -10.38
C LEU A 109 -10.17 -3.56 -9.19
N ASN A 110 -10.90 -2.94 -8.26
CA ASN A 110 -11.50 -3.63 -7.13
C ASN A 110 -12.38 -4.80 -7.59
N LYS A 111 -13.16 -4.60 -8.65
CA LYS A 111 -13.95 -5.65 -9.28
C LYS A 111 -13.07 -6.79 -9.82
N ILE A 112 -12.05 -6.48 -10.63
CA ILE A 112 -11.13 -7.49 -11.19
C ILE A 112 -10.46 -8.30 -10.09
N LEU A 113 -9.96 -7.62 -9.04
CA LEU A 113 -9.31 -8.30 -7.91
C LEU A 113 -10.27 -9.27 -7.23
N ARG A 114 -11.48 -8.82 -6.86
CA ARG A 114 -12.52 -9.67 -6.25
C ARG A 114 -12.87 -10.89 -7.12
N GLU A 115 -13.05 -10.69 -8.42
CA GLU A 115 -13.37 -11.77 -9.36
C GLU A 115 -12.21 -12.76 -9.55
N SER A 116 -10.96 -12.29 -9.42
CA SER A 116 -9.75 -13.11 -9.58
C SER A 116 -9.36 -13.93 -8.35
N THR A 117 -9.99 -13.67 -7.20
CA THR A 117 -9.77 -14.37 -5.92
C THR A 117 -11.08 -14.88 -5.31
N PRO A 118 -11.84 -15.75 -6.00
CA PRO A 118 -13.06 -16.32 -5.44
C PRO A 118 -12.71 -17.20 -4.23
N GLY A 119 -13.14 -16.80 -3.03
CA GLY A 119 -12.93 -17.55 -1.78
C GLY A 119 -12.06 -16.86 -0.73
N LEU A 120 -11.34 -15.78 -1.06
CA LEU A 120 -10.84 -14.87 -0.04
C LEU A 120 -12.02 -14.03 0.46
N GLY A 121 -12.17 -13.88 1.79
CA GLY A 121 -13.27 -13.13 2.39
C GLY A 121 -13.40 -11.70 1.86
N SER A 122 -14.49 -11.00 2.18
CA SER A 122 -14.72 -9.64 1.66
C SER A 122 -13.73 -8.58 2.16
N ARG A 123 -12.78 -8.94 3.03
CA ARG A 123 -11.87 -8.06 3.77
C ARG A 123 -10.43 -8.61 3.80
N ALA A 124 -9.46 -7.77 3.43
CA ALA A 124 -8.04 -7.89 3.75
C ALA A 124 -7.72 -7.03 5.00
N MET A 125 -6.98 -7.60 5.95
CA MET A 125 -6.56 -6.87 7.15
C MET A 125 -5.34 -6.00 6.84
N TRP A 126 -5.35 -4.74 7.29
CA TRP A 126 -4.18 -3.85 7.36
C TRP A 126 -4.04 -3.35 8.79
N GLY A 127 -3.08 -3.89 9.54
CA GLY A 127 -3.02 -3.69 11.00
C GLY A 127 -4.36 -4.04 11.65
N ASN A 128 -4.93 -3.11 12.44
CA ASN A 128 -6.25 -3.26 13.08
C ASN A 128 -7.44 -2.90 12.18
N PHE A 129 -7.21 -2.56 10.90
CA PHE A 129 -8.25 -2.13 9.98
C PHE A 129 -8.65 -3.27 9.03
N SER A 130 -9.94 -3.59 9.00
CA SER A 130 -10.55 -4.44 7.97
C SER A 130 -10.79 -3.62 6.71
N ILE A 131 -9.93 -3.75 5.70
CA ILE A 131 -10.10 -3.08 4.40
C ILE A 131 -10.67 -4.11 3.42
N PRO A 132 -11.56 -3.79 2.46
CA PRO A 132 -12.03 -4.82 1.54
C PRO A 132 -10.86 -5.43 0.72
N LEU A 133 -11.03 -6.64 0.18
CA LEU A 133 -9.93 -7.41 -0.44
C LEU A 133 -9.29 -6.79 -1.72
N GLY A 134 -9.76 -5.62 -2.16
CA GLY A 134 -9.28 -4.90 -3.35
C GLY A 134 -8.27 -3.78 -3.09
N TYR A 135 -7.82 -3.59 -1.85
CA TYR A 135 -7.20 -2.33 -1.41
C TYR A 135 -5.75 -2.49 -0.94
N ALA A 136 -4.98 -3.36 -1.62
CA ALA A 136 -3.52 -3.26 -1.58
C ALA A 136 -3.11 -1.93 -2.22
N ARG A 137 -3.01 -0.90 -1.37
CA ARG A 137 -2.59 0.50 -1.61
C ARG A 137 -2.48 0.92 -3.09
N LEU A 138 -3.55 1.55 -3.59
CA LEU A 138 -3.48 2.49 -4.71
C LEU A 138 -3.69 3.89 -4.14
N VAL A 139 -2.72 4.36 -3.36
CA VAL A 139 -2.71 5.71 -2.82
C VAL A 139 -1.63 6.49 -3.56
N PHE A 140 -2.02 7.05 -4.69
CA PHE A 140 -1.58 8.39 -5.05
C PHE A 140 -2.82 9.13 -5.52
N LYS A 141 -3.22 10.10 -4.70
CA LYS A 141 -4.01 11.23 -5.16
C LYS A 141 -3.14 11.89 -6.24
N ILE A 142 -3.54 11.73 -7.51
CA ILE A 142 -3.13 12.65 -8.58
C ILE A 142 -4.32 13.57 -8.78
#